data_AF-A0A3M5VL07-F1
#
_entry.id   AF-A0A3M5VL07-F1
#
_cell.length_a   1.000
_cell.length_b   1.000
_cell.length_c   1.000
_cell.angle_alpha   90.00
_cell.angle_beta   90.00
_cell.angle_gamma   90.00
#
_symmetry.space_group_name_H-M   'P 1'
#
loop_
_entity.id
_entity.type
_entity.pdbx_description
1 polymer ?
#
loop_
_entity_poly.entity_id
_entity_poly.type
_entity_poly.pdbx_seq_one_letter_code
_entity_poly.pdbx_strand_id
1 'polypeptide(L)' 'MSTGQPLSGIQVDAYYMHEGRPIYQRQAAFEIMPGRILVFSATSQTDFSASQDEDWLQLLASFQPRLNDAEPTRTEQE' A
#
# COMPACT_ATOMS: atom_id res chain seq x y z
N MET A 1 0.35 22.67 7.23
CA MET A 1 0.48 21.40 6.51
C MET A 1 0.66 20.32 7.54
N SER A 2 -0.39 19.58 7.89
CA SER A 2 -0.30 18.49 8.87
C SER A 2 0.44 17.34 8.21
N THR A 3 1.75 17.24 8.42
CA THR A 3 2.53 16.07 8.02
C THR A 3 2.29 14.99 9.06
N GLY A 4 1.31 14.12 8.82
CA GLY A 4 1.16 12.90 9.59
C GLY A 4 2.49 12.14 9.65
N GLN A 5 2.77 11.50 10.78
CA GLN A 5 4.01 10.75 10.95
C GLN A 5 4.08 9.63 9.89
N PRO A 6 5.22 9.41 9.22
CA PRO A 6 5.36 8.34 8.23
C PRO A 6 5.00 6.99 8.84
N LEU A 7 4.19 6.20 8.13
CA LEU A 7 3.89 4.83 8.53
C LEU A 7 5.03 3.91 8.13
N SER A 8 5.51 3.11 9.08
CA SER A 8 6.42 2.02 8.75
C SER A 8 5.65 0.91 8.05
N GLY A 9 6.27 0.33 7.02
CA GLY A 9 5.67 -0.75 6.23
C GLY A 9 6.73 -1.70 5.71
N ILE A 10 6.27 -2.75 5.02
CA ILE A 10 7.11 -3.75 4.38
C ILE A 10 6.79 -3.75 2.89
N GLN A 11 7.82 -3.78 2.05
CA GLN A 11 7.68 -3.96 0.61
C GLN A 11 8.18 -5.34 0.18
N VAL A 12 7.49 -5.93 -0.79
CA VAL A 12 7.90 -7.13 -1.51
C VAL A 12 7.85 -6.82 -3.01
N ASP A 13 8.97 -7.07 -3.68
CA ASP A 13 9.05 -7.14 -5.14
C ASP A 13 8.99 -8.61 -5.55
N ALA A 14 8.06 -8.96 -6.42
CA ALA A 14 7.77 -10.32 -6.83
C ALA A 14 7.71 -10.46 -8.35
N TYR A 15 8.01 -11.66 -8.80
CA TYR A 15 8.03 -12.04 -10.21
C TYR A 15 7.47 -13.44 -10.38
N TYR A 16 6.56 -13.62 -11.34
CA TYR A 16 6.05 -14.93 -11.72
C TYR A 16 5.66 -15.00 -13.20
N MET A 17 5.51 -16.22 -13.71
CA MET A 17 5.04 -16.47 -15.08
C MET A 17 3.53 -16.72 -15.09
N HIS A 18 2.81 -16.03 -15.97
CA HIS A 18 1.39 -16.24 -16.23
C HIS A 18 1.16 -16.39 -17.73
N GLU A 19 0.67 -17.56 -18.16
CA GLU A 19 0.42 -17.88 -19.58
C GLU A 19 1.63 -17.61 -20.50
N GLY A 20 2.83 -17.92 -20.01
CA GLY A 20 4.08 -17.71 -20.76
C GLY A 20 4.55 -16.25 -20.81
N ARG A 21 3.87 -15.33 -20.11
CA ARG A 21 4.27 -13.93 -19.98
C ARG A 21 4.77 -13.64 -18.56
N PRO A 22 5.84 -12.86 -18.41
CA PRO A 22 6.30 -12.43 -17.09
C PRO A 22 5.33 -11.41 -16.49
N ILE A 23 5.10 -11.52 -15.19
CA ILE A 23 4.37 -10.54 -14.39
C ILE A 23 5.28 -10.09 -13.26
N TYR A 24 5.47 -8.78 -13.18
CA TYR A 24 6.24 -8.10 -12.15
C TYR A 24 5.26 -7.40 -11.21
N GLN A 25 5.39 -7.67 -9.92
CA GLN A 25 4.55 -7.05 -8.91
C GLN A 25 5.40 -6.39 -7.84
N ARG A 26 4.92 -5.25 -7.36
CA ARG A 26 5.43 -4.58 -6.18
C ARG A 26 4.29 -4.39 -5.22
N GLN A 27 4.47 -4.80 -3.98
CA GLN A 27 3.47 -4.67 -2.94
C GLN A 27 4.07 -4.00 -1.72
N ALA A 28 3.44 -2.96 -1.20
CA ALA A 28 3.80 -2.36 0.09
C ALA A 28 2.63 -2.42 1.06
N ALA A 29 2.88 -2.99 2.24
CA ALA A 29 1.90 -3.19 3.28
C ALA A 29 2.20 -2.29 4.49
N PHE A 30 1.17 -1.61 4.98
CA PHE A 30 1.23 -0.72 6.14
C PHE A 30 0.12 -1.07 7.12
N GLU A 31 0.44 -1.17 8.41
CA GLU A 31 -0.59 -1.22 9.45
C GLU A 31 -1.09 0.20 9.73
N ILE A 32 -2.33 0.49 9.32
CA ILE A 32 -2.92 1.83 9.45
C ILE A 32 -3.72 2.00 10.75
N MET A 33 -4.13 0.89 11.35
CA MET A 33 -4.75 0.75 12.68
C MET A 33 -4.45 -0.67 13.20
N PRO A 34 -4.53 -0.93 14.51
CA PRO A 34 -4.30 -2.27 15.06
C PRO A 34 -5.10 -3.36 14.32
N GLY A 35 -4.38 -4.29 13.69
CA GLY A 35 -4.96 -5.39 12.92
C GLY A 35 -5.57 -5.01 11.56
N ARG A 36 -5.45 -3.74 11.12
CA ARG A 36 -5.91 -3.28 9.80
C ARG A 36 -4.71 -2.92 8.93
N ILE A 37 -4.50 -3.75 7.90
CA ILE A 37 -3.44 -3.58 6.92
C ILE A 37 -3.99 -2.95 5.64
N LEU A 38 -3.31 -1.93 5.13
CA LEU A 38 -3.50 -1.41 3.79
C LEU A 38 -2.35 -1.89 2.91
N VAL A 39 -2.68 -2.49 1.76
CA VAL A 39 -1.69 -2.96 0.78
C VAL A 39 -1.84 -2.16 -0.50
N PHE A 40 -0.77 -1.47 -0.91
CA PHE A 40 -0.63 -0.90 -2.24
C PHE A 40 -0.03 -1.96 -3.14
N SER A 41 -0.49 -2.06 -4.39
CA SER A 41 0.05 -3.00 -5.38
C SER A 41 0.22 -2.33 -6.73
N ALA A 42 1.39 -2.48 -7.32
CA ALA A 42 1.68 -2.17 -8.72
C ALA A 42 1.96 -3.46 -9.48
N THR A 43 1.49 -3.56 -10.72
CA THR A 43 1.68 -4.75 -11.56
C THR A 43 2.04 -4.31 -12.98
N SER A 44 3.04 -4.98 -13.57
CA SER A 44 3.53 -4.69 -14.91
C SER A 44 3.85 -5.98 -15.67
N GLN A 45 3.71 -5.94 -17.00
CA GLN A 45 4.14 -7.03 -17.90
C GLN A 45 5.63 -6.93 -18.28
N THR A 46 6.31 -5.88 -17.83
CA THR A 46 7.76 -5.67 -17.99
C THR A 46 8.36 -5.31 -16.64
N ASP A 47 9.69 -5.40 -16.52
CA ASP A 47 10.41 -4.80 -15.40
C ASP A 47 9.98 -3.34 -15.20
N PHE A 48 9.96 -2.89 -13.95
CA PHE A 48 9.68 -1.50 -13.62
C PHE A 48 10.84 -0.61 -14.08
N SER A 49 10.51 0.47 -14.78
CA SER A 49 11.49 1.50 -15.14
C SER A 49 11.79 2.42 -13.95
N ALA A 50 12.89 3.16 -14.03
CA ALA A 50 13.23 4.18 -13.03
C ALA A 50 12.11 5.22 -12.83
N SER A 51 11.41 5.61 -13.91
CA SER A 51 10.27 6.53 -13.79
C SER A 51 9.09 5.89 -13.05
N GLN A 52 8.83 4.61 -13.27
CA GLN A 52 7.78 3.89 -12.53
C GLN A 52 8.16 3.68 -11.06
N ASP A 53 9.45 3.55 -10.76
CA ASP A 53 9.95 3.53 -9.38
C ASP A 53 9.72 4.87 -8.68
N GLU A 54 9.97 5.98 -9.35
CA GLU A 54 9.66 7.32 -8.84
C GLU A 54 8.15 7.51 -8.63
N ASP A 55 7.33 7.14 -9.60
CA ASP A 55 5.86 7.20 -9.50
C ASP A 55 5.35 6.37 -8.32
N TRP A 56 5.93 5.19 -8.10
CA TRP A 56 5.61 4.34 -6.96
C TRP A 56 5.95 5.00 -5.63
N LEU A 57 7.14 5.60 -5.51
CA LEU A 57 7.55 6.32 -4.31
C LEU A 57 6.66 7.54 -4.05
N GLN A 58 6.28 8.29 -5.09
CA GLN A 58 5.37 9.41 -4.99
C GLN A 58 3.98 8.97 -4.54
N LEU A 59 3.47 7.86 -5.08
CA LEU A 59 2.20 7.27 -4.66
C LEU A 59 2.21 6.98 -3.16
N LEU A 60 3.22 6.24 -2.67
CA LEU A 60 3.33 5.89 -1.25
C LEU A 60 3.47 7.13 -0.36
N ALA A 61 4.28 8.11 -0.77
CA ALA A 61 4.49 9.36 -0.02
C ALA A 61 3.24 10.25 0.01
N SER A 62 2.38 10.16 -1.00
CA SER A 62 1.14 10.96 -1.08
C SER A 62 0.05 10.47 -0.12
N PHE A 63 0.15 9.24 0.38
CA PHE A 63 -0.89 8.67 1.22
C PHE A 63 -0.95 9.34 2.61
N GLN A 64 -2.11 9.89 2.94
CA GLN A 64 -2.41 10.43 4.27
C GLN A 64 -3.57 9.66 4.89
N PRO A 65 -3.33 8.85 5.93
CA PRO A 65 -4.38 8.12 6.62
C PRO A 65 -5.39 9.09 7.23
N ARG A 66 -6.69 8.86 7.00
CA ARG A 66 -7.76 9.56 7.71
C ARG A 66 -8.03 8.81 9.02
N LEU A 67 -7.32 9.18 10.09
CA LEU A 67 -7.42 8.51 11.39
C LEU A 67 -8.68 8.87 12.20
N ASN A 68 -9.58 9.72 11.69
CA ASN A 68 -10.62 10.36 12.50
C ASN A 68 -12.03 9.73 12.45
N ASP A 69 -12.29 8.66 11.70
CA ASP A 69 -13.67 8.13 11.54
C ASP A 69 -13.93 6.78 12.22
N ALA A 70 -13.02 6.29 13.07
CA ALA A 70 -13.24 5.07 13.85
C ALA A 70 -13.68 5.37 15.29
N GLU A 71 -14.84 6.03 15.43
CA GLU A 71 -15.64 5.83 16.65
C GLU A 71 -16.02 4.35 16.69
N PRO A 72 -15.74 3.63 17.79
CA PRO A 72 -16.22 2.27 17.94
C PRO A 72 -17.75 2.38 18.08
N THR A 73 -18.49 2.08 17.01
CA THR A 73 -19.91 1.74 17.16
C THR A 73 -19.98 0.40 17.89
N ARG A 74 -19.80 0.45 19.21
CA ARG A 74 -20.28 -0.56 20.14
C ARG A 74 -21.78 -0.32 20.24
N THR A 75 -22.55 -0.97 19.37
CA THR A 75 -23.97 -1.20 19.66
C THR A 75 -24.03 -2.41 20.59
N GLU A 76 -23.82 -2.17 21.89
CA GLU A 76 -24.47 -2.98 22.91
C GLU A 76 -25.88 -2.41 23.04
N GLN A 77 -26.88 -3.06 22.44
CA GLN A 77 -28.28 -2.88 22.81
C GLN A 77 -28.99 -4.24 22.78
N GLU A 78 -29.39 -4.64 24.00
CA GLU A 78 -30.31 -5.69 24.48
C GLU A 78 -30.76 -6.84 23.57
#